data_AF-D4LUM9-F1
#
_entry.id   AF-D4LUM9-F1
#
_cell.length_a   1.000
_cell.length_b   1.000
_cell.length_c   1.000
_cell.angle_alpha   90.00
_cell.angle_beta   90.00
_cell.angle_gamma   90.00
#
_symmetry.space_group_name_H-M   'P 1'
#
loop_
_entity.id
_entity.type
_entity.pdbx_description
1 polymer ?
#
loop_
_entity_poly.entity_id
_entity_poly.type
_entity_poly.pdbx_seq_one_letter_code
_entity_poly.pdbx_strand_id
1 'polypeptide(L)' 'MKTEEATKMIYKVDKARTAYHKRYAKYAPGDPDSKQIMIDSSMLGVRGTAEILAEIVQKRFGL' A
#
# COMPACT_ATOMS: atom_id res chain seq x y z
N MET A 1 12.21 -9.72 18.21
CA MET A 1 10.94 -10.29 17.69
C MET A 1 11.30 -11.52 16.88
N LYS A 2 10.70 -12.68 17.15
CA LYS A 2 10.99 -13.88 16.37
C LYS A 2 10.29 -13.78 15.01
N THR A 3 10.90 -14.32 13.96
CA THR A 3 10.36 -14.25 12.58
C THR A 3 8.93 -14.80 12.50
N GLU A 4 8.63 -15.89 13.21
CA GLU A 4 7.29 -16.47 13.24
C GLU A 4 6.23 -15.53 13.84
N GLU A 5 6.58 -14.81 14.90
CA GLU A 5 5.70 -13.83 15.52
C GLU A 5 5.45 -12.66 14.55
N ALA A 6 6.50 -12.21 13.87
CA ALA A 6 6.41 -11.16 12.85
C ALA A 6 5.44 -11.56 11.72
N THR A 7 5.61 -12.76 11.15
CA THR A 7 4.75 -13.26 10.07
C THR A 7 3.30 -13.41 10.52
N LYS A 8 3.05 -13.93 11.74
CA LYS A 8 1.70 -14.03 12.30
C LYS A 8 1.05 -12.67 12.47
N MET A 9 1.80 -11.67 12.92
CA MET A 9 1.31 -10.30 13.08
C MET A 9 0.95 -9.67 11.73
N ILE A 10 1.84 -9.77 10.73
CA ILE A 10 1.58 -9.27 9.37
C ILE A 10 0.29 -9.90 8.82
N TYR A 11 0.20 -11.23 8.85
CA TYR A 11 -0.97 -11.95 8.37
C TYR A 11 -2.27 -11.52 9.05
N LYS A 12 -2.26 -11.39 10.39
CA LYS A 12 -3.44 -10.98 11.16
C LYS A 12 -3.90 -9.58 10.78
N VAL A 13 -2.97 -8.64 10.63
CA VAL A 13 -3.26 -7.25 10.26
C VAL A 13 -3.80 -7.16 8.83
N ASP A 14 -3.15 -7.84 7.88
CA ASP A 14 -3.56 -7.78 6.47
C ASP A 14 -4.93 -8.44 6.24
N LYS A 15 -5.23 -9.51 6.98
CA LYS A 15 -6.57 -10.12 7.00
C LYS A 15 -7.62 -9.14 7.51
N ALA A 16 -7.35 -8.43 8.60
CA ALA A 16 -8.27 -7.44 9.17
C ALA A 16 -8.49 -6.25 8.21
N ARG A 17 -7.42 -5.73 7.61
CA ARG A 17 -7.49 -4.65 6.59
C ARG A 17 -8.32 -5.06 5.39
N THR A 18 -8.11 -6.28 4.88
CA THR A 18 -8.86 -6.81 3.74
C THR A 18 -10.35 -6.96 4.06
N ALA A 19 -10.68 -7.49 5.24
CA ALA A 19 -12.07 -7.65 5.66
C ALA A 19 -12.79 -6.29 5.79
N TYR A 20 -12.15 -5.32 6.43
CA TYR A 20 -12.67 -3.95 6.55
C TYR A 20 -12.88 -3.32 5.17
N HIS A 21 -11.86 -3.34 4.31
CA HIS A 21 -11.92 -2.71 3.00
C HIS A 21 -13.01 -3.33 2.13
N LYS A 22 -13.10 -4.67 2.04
CA LYS A 22 -14.15 -5.36 1.28
C LYS A 22 -15.55 -5.03 1.79
N ARG A 23 -15.73 -4.88 3.11
CA ARG A 23 -17.02 -4.54 3.71
C ARG A 23 -17.56 -3.21 3.20
N TYR A 24 -16.70 -2.20 3.09
CA TYR A 24 -17.11 -0.83 2.77
C TYR A 24 -16.89 -0.45 1.30
N ALA A 25 -15.75 -0.82 0.72
CA ALA A 25 -15.38 -0.46 -0.66
C ALA A 25 -15.92 -1.43 -1.71
N LYS A 26 -16.34 -2.65 -1.31
CA LYS A 26 -16.89 -3.71 -2.19
C LYS A 26 -15.91 -4.30 -3.22
N TYR A 27 -14.63 -3.94 -3.17
CA TYR A 27 -13.55 -4.55 -3.94
C TYR A 27 -12.36 -4.91 -3.03
N ALA A 28 -11.33 -5.56 -3.55
CA ALA A 28 -10.14 -5.97 -2.78
C ALA A 28 -9.13 -4.82 -2.65
N PRO A 29 -8.42 -4.65 -1.51
CA PRO A 29 -7.44 -3.56 -1.34
C PRO A 29 -6.39 -3.44 -2.45
N GLY A 30 -5.93 -4.59 -2.98
CA GLY A 30 -4.93 -4.70 -4.04
C GLY A 30 -5.51 -4.89 -5.44
N ASP A 31 -6.79 -4.57 -5.65
CA ASP A 31 -7.40 -4.57 -6.97
C ASP A 31 -6.81 -3.43 -7.84
N PRO A 32 -6.10 -3.75 -8.95
CA PRO A 32 -5.46 -2.75 -9.80
C PRO A 32 -6.45 -1.78 -10.43
N ASP A 33 -7.66 -2.24 -10.77
CA ASP A 33 -8.68 -1.42 -11.43
C ASP A 33 -9.25 -0.35 -10.48
N SER A 34 -9.04 -0.56 -9.18
CA SER A 34 -9.53 0.31 -8.12
C SER A 34 -8.46 1.26 -7.56
N LYS A 35 -7.31 1.40 -8.24
CA LYS A 35 -6.18 2.25 -7.82
C LYS A 35 -5.59 2.98 -9.03
N GLN A 36 -5.23 4.24 -8.84
CA GLN A 36 -4.50 4.98 -9.89
C GLN A 36 -3.03 4.56 -9.93
N ILE A 37 -2.44 4.20 -8.79
CA ILE A 37 -1.02 3.88 -8.65
C ILE A 37 -0.85 2.81 -7.56
N MET A 38 0.04 1.84 -7.81
CA MET A 38 0.54 0.89 -6.83
C MET A 38 2.07 0.88 -6.90
N ILE A 39 2.75 0.94 -5.75
CA ILE A 39 4.21 1.03 -5.68
C ILE A 39 4.74 -0.06 -4.74
N ASP A 40 5.70 -0.84 -5.23
CA ASP A 40 6.53 -1.67 -4.37
C ASP A 40 7.68 -0.81 -3.79
N SER A 41 7.58 -0.49 -2.51
CA SER A 41 8.55 0.37 -1.82
C SER A 41 9.87 -0.34 -1.50
N SER A 42 9.98 -1.65 -1.72
CA SER A 42 11.21 -2.41 -1.42
C SER A 42 12.38 -1.99 -2.33
N MET A 43 12.10 -1.63 -3.58
CA MET A 43 13.11 -1.24 -4.57
C MET A 43 13.77 0.11 -4.26
N LEU A 44 12.99 1.08 -3.76
CA LEU A 44 13.43 2.47 -3.60
C LEU A 44 13.62 2.88 -2.13
N GLY A 45 13.19 2.03 -1.20
CA GLY A 45 13.11 2.37 0.21
C GLY A 45 12.15 3.53 0.48
N VAL A 46 12.16 4.01 1.72
CA VAL A 46 11.22 5.05 2.18
C VAL A 46 11.42 6.37 1.43
N ARG A 47 12.66 6.83 1.30
CA ARG A 47 12.98 8.13 0.71
C ARG A 47 12.67 8.18 -0.79
N GLY A 48 13.16 7.20 -1.56
CA GLY A 48 12.91 7.18 -3.00
C GLY A 48 11.43 7.00 -3.34
N THR A 49 10.68 6.21 -2.54
CA THR A 49 9.22 6.10 -2.70
C THR A 49 8.51 7.43 -2.45
N ALA A 50 8.94 8.18 -1.43
CA ALA A 50 8.38 9.50 -1.13
C ALA A 50 8.68 10.54 -2.22
N GLU A 51 9.90 10.52 -2.77
CA GLU A 51 10.32 11.38 -3.89
C GLU A 51 9.45 11.13 -5.13
N ILE A 52 9.22 9.86 -5.52
CA ILE A 52 8.32 9.53 -6.64
C ILE A 52 6.88 9.99 -6.39
N LEU A 53 6.35 9.81 -5.17
CA LEU A 53 5.02 10.30 -4.84
C LEU A 53 4.92 11.83 -4.98
N ALA A 54 5.97 12.56 -4.58
CA ALA A 54 6.03 14.01 -4.76
C ALA A 54 6.06 14.41 -6.24
N GLU A 55 6.87 13.74 -7.06
CA GLU A 55 6.95 13.97 -8.51
C GLU A 55 5.61 13.74 -9.21
N ILE A 56 4.87 12.69 -8.84
CA ILE A 56 3.53 12.40 -9.36
C ILE A 56 2.58 13.57 -9.06
N VAL A 57 2.60 14.07 -7.82
CA VAL A 57 1.73 15.18 -7.39
C VAL A 57 2.10 16.46 -8.15
N GLN A 58 3.39 16.79 -8.25
CA GLN A 58 3.87 17.95 -9.02
C GLN A 58 3.41 17.86 -10.48
N LYS A 59 3.61 16.71 -11.12
CA LYS A 59 3.19 16.50 -12.52
C LYS A 59 1.68 16.60 -12.73
N ARG A 60 0.88 16.16 -11.76
CA ARG A 60 -0.59 16.18 -11.87
C ARG A 60 -1.17 17.57 -11.63
N PHE A 61 -0.60 18.34 -10.71
CA PHE A 61 -1.18 19.59 -10.23
C PHE A 61 -0.40 20.85 -10.64
N GLY A 62 0.75 20.70 -11.31
CA GLY A 62 1.58 21.82 -11.76
C GLY A 62 2.23 22.58 -10.60
N LEU A 63 2.56 21.89 -9.51
CA LEU A 63 3.25 22.44 -8.34
C LEU A 63 4.76 22.49 -8.55
#